data_AF-A0A9E5VYW9-F1
#
_entry.id   AF-A0A9E5VYW9-F1
#
_cell.length_a   1.000
_cell.length_b   1.000
_cell.length_c   1.000
_cell.angle_alpha   90.00
_cell.angle_beta   90.00
_cell.angle_gamma   90.00
#
_symmetry.space_group_name_H-M   'P 1'
#
loop_
_entity.id
_entity.type
_entity.pdbx_description
1 polymer ?
#
loop_
_entity_poly.entity_id
_entity_poly.type
_entity_poly.pdbx_seq_one_letter_code
_entity_poly.pdbx_strand_id
1 'polypeptide(L)'
;MPKELNTKSNKKALRLWIALLLPLLFASLSLGAVAAAKYTIEKGSDWLQAKAKNFYFTSDILSSSENVPRYQISDFVPGDGEGHSSITFELRNYEDDLRVSQIDVGYTITTDNAAVNTANNNAGGTITVAGEKATVNLIVPAGCFDSDGKALIRVTAQSSPYKKLLIAEFELFKKIDGITAAVYDAPDNNTLNLTLTTQDMGGTVTITTPAAVLPDRTDSRLTGISYDAQTGYTCTFTAAANAQYSFVFFKTSPSTVYNQTNFTIVITPPTP
;
A
#
# COMPACT_ATOMS: atom_id res chain seq x y z
N MET A 1 55.85 12.27 -105.29
CA MET A 1 56.46 12.24 -103.95
C MET A 1 55.49 12.89 -102.96
N PRO A 2 54.90 12.14 -102.01
CA PRO A 2 53.99 12.71 -101.01
C PRO A 2 54.75 13.14 -99.74
N LYS A 3 54.25 14.19 -99.09
CA LYS A 3 54.71 14.73 -97.80
C LYS A 3 54.02 13.97 -96.66
N GLU A 4 54.79 13.44 -95.72
CA GLU A 4 54.26 13.00 -94.43
C GLU A 4 54.19 14.17 -93.43
N LEU A 5 53.02 14.34 -92.81
CA LEU A 5 52.77 15.27 -91.71
C LEU A 5 53.03 14.55 -90.38
N ASN A 6 54.06 14.99 -89.67
CA ASN A 6 54.45 14.47 -88.36
C ASN A 6 53.66 15.17 -87.23
N THR A 7 52.82 14.40 -86.53
CA THR A 7 52.01 14.82 -85.39
C THR A 7 52.83 14.90 -84.10
N LYS A 8 53.43 16.07 -83.82
CA LYS A 8 54.11 16.32 -82.53
C LYS A 8 53.10 16.69 -81.44
N SER A 9 52.63 15.64 -80.78
CA SER A 9 51.81 15.52 -79.56
C SER A 9 51.78 16.73 -78.58
N ASN A 10 50.55 17.19 -78.30
CA ASN A 10 50.08 18.25 -77.40
C ASN A 10 50.35 18.03 -75.88
N LYS A 11 51.55 17.58 -75.48
CA LYS A 11 51.86 17.29 -74.06
C LYS A 11 51.99 18.53 -73.18
N LYS A 12 52.33 19.69 -73.76
CA LYS A 12 52.45 20.97 -73.02
C LYS A 12 51.09 21.62 -72.75
N ALA A 13 50.16 21.55 -73.69
CA ALA A 13 48.80 22.05 -73.51
C ALA A 13 48.06 21.25 -72.44
N LEU A 14 48.16 19.92 -72.46
CA LEU A 14 47.53 19.06 -71.44
C LEU A 14 48.03 19.35 -70.01
N ARG A 15 49.32 19.63 -69.85
CA ARG A 15 49.90 20.00 -68.54
C ARG A 15 49.43 21.38 -68.05
N LEU A 16 49.22 22.33 -68.95
CA LEU A 16 48.66 23.65 -68.64
C LEU A 16 47.17 23.57 -68.26
N TRP A 17 46.40 22.72 -68.94
CA TRP A 17 44.99 22.50 -68.60
C TRP A 17 44.81 21.79 -67.25
N ILE A 18 45.67 20.81 -66.93
CA ILE A 18 45.65 20.13 -65.62
C ILE A 18 46.07 21.09 -64.49
N ALA A 19 47.08 21.93 -64.71
CA ALA A 19 47.54 22.90 -63.71
C ALA A 19 46.50 24.01 -63.40
N LEU A 20 45.59 24.30 -64.34
CA LEU A 20 44.54 25.31 -64.17
C LEU A 20 43.24 24.72 -63.58
N LEU A 21 42.86 23.49 -63.99
CA LEU A 21 41.62 22.86 -63.54
C LEU A 21 41.73 22.20 -62.16
N LEU A 22 42.91 21.70 -61.79
CA LEU A 22 43.11 21.03 -60.51
C LEU A 22 42.91 21.97 -59.29
N PRO A 23 43.45 23.20 -59.24
CA PRO A 23 43.17 24.11 -58.12
C PRO A 23 41.72 24.59 -58.09
N LEU A 24 41.06 24.70 -59.25
CA LEU A 24 39.64 25.11 -59.34
C LEU A 24 38.71 24.01 -58.81
N LEU A 25 39.05 22.74 -59.05
CA LEU A 25 38.33 21.57 -58.52
C LEU A 25 38.53 21.40 -57.00
N PHE A 26 39.73 21.71 -56.48
CA PHE A 26 40.01 21.72 -55.04
C PHE A 26 39.33 22.89 -54.31
N ALA A 27 39.21 24.06 -54.94
CA ALA A 27 38.50 25.21 -54.39
C ALA A 27 36.98 25.01 -54.34
N SER A 28 36.39 24.32 -55.33
CA SER A 28 34.94 24.02 -55.31
C SER A 28 34.57 22.90 -54.32
N LEU A 29 35.45 21.91 -54.11
CA LEU A 29 35.24 20.88 -53.08
C LEU A 29 35.31 21.44 -51.65
N SER A 30 36.18 22.42 -51.40
CA SER A 30 36.33 23.02 -50.06
C SER A 30 35.15 23.91 -49.69
N LEU A 31 34.56 24.64 -50.64
CA LEU A 31 33.34 25.44 -50.41
C LEU A 31 32.07 24.58 -50.25
N GLY A 32 31.95 23.49 -51.00
CA GLY A 32 30.84 22.53 -50.86
C GLY A 32 30.86 21.78 -49.53
N ALA A 33 32.05 21.44 -49.02
CA ALA A 33 32.21 20.80 -47.71
C ALA A 33 31.83 21.73 -46.55
N VAL A 34 32.12 23.03 -46.62
CA VAL A 34 31.79 24.00 -45.56
C VAL A 34 30.28 24.30 -45.54
N ALA A 35 29.62 24.38 -46.70
CA ALA A 35 28.17 24.56 -46.78
C ALA A 35 27.39 23.31 -46.33
N ALA A 36 27.84 22.11 -46.72
CA ALA A 36 27.27 20.85 -46.25
C ALA A 36 27.51 20.64 -44.75
N ALA A 37 28.68 21.00 -44.23
CA ALA A 37 28.98 20.96 -42.79
C ALA A 37 28.14 21.96 -42.00
N LYS A 38 27.92 23.19 -42.48
CA LYS A 38 26.97 24.11 -41.83
C LYS A 38 25.53 23.59 -41.89
N TYR A 39 25.11 22.98 -43.00
CA TYR A 39 23.76 22.44 -43.13
C TYR A 39 23.52 21.18 -42.29
N THR A 40 24.53 20.31 -42.13
CA THR A 40 24.45 19.16 -41.22
C THR A 40 24.70 19.53 -39.77
N ILE A 41 25.42 20.61 -39.47
CA ILE A 41 25.56 21.14 -38.11
C ILE A 41 24.26 21.87 -37.72
N GLU A 42 23.64 22.68 -38.58
CA GLU A 42 22.34 23.33 -38.29
C GLU A 42 21.18 22.32 -38.22
N LYS A 43 21.17 21.27 -39.06
CA LYS A 43 20.18 20.18 -38.92
C LYS A 43 20.56 19.10 -37.92
N GLY A 44 21.79 19.09 -37.43
CA GLY A 44 22.32 18.07 -36.52
C GLY A 44 22.53 18.53 -35.09
N SER A 45 22.38 19.83 -34.79
CA SER A 45 22.68 20.37 -33.45
C SER A 45 21.51 21.06 -32.73
N ASP A 46 20.28 21.00 -33.26
CA ASP A 46 19.11 21.57 -32.57
C ASP A 46 17.91 20.60 -32.42
N TRP A 47 17.97 19.39 -32.98
CA TRP A 47 17.02 18.31 -32.66
C TRP A 47 17.55 17.35 -31.57
N LEU A 48 18.76 17.59 -31.09
CA LEU A 48 19.46 16.79 -30.09
C LEU A 48 19.53 17.56 -28.77
N GLN A 49 18.81 17.03 -27.77
CA GLN A 49 18.88 17.33 -26.34
C GLN A 49 17.77 18.18 -25.71
N ALA A 50 16.51 17.90 -26.05
CA ALA A 50 15.50 17.85 -24.99
C ALA A 50 15.82 16.67 -24.07
N LYS A 51 16.85 16.82 -23.22
CA LYS A 51 17.13 15.84 -22.16
C LYS A 51 15.92 15.86 -21.23
N ALA A 52 15.20 14.74 -21.14
CA ALA A 52 14.14 14.61 -20.15
C ALA A 52 14.75 14.94 -18.78
N LYS A 53 14.18 15.94 -18.09
CA LYS A 53 14.61 16.26 -16.73
C LYS A 53 14.45 15.01 -15.88
N ASN A 54 15.45 14.73 -15.03
CA ASN A 54 15.40 13.57 -14.16
C ASN A 54 14.12 13.64 -13.30
N PHE A 55 13.37 12.53 -13.29
CA PHE A 55 12.11 12.39 -12.57
C PHE A 55 12.13 11.08 -11.78
N TYR A 56 11.93 11.21 -10.49
CA TYR A 56 11.87 10.11 -9.54
C TYR A 56 10.60 10.27 -8.71
N PHE A 57 9.85 9.19 -8.62
CA PHE A 57 8.71 9.08 -7.73
C PHE A 57 8.79 7.69 -7.09
N THR A 58 9.12 7.66 -5.81
CA THR A 58 9.37 6.44 -5.04
C THR A 58 8.61 6.49 -3.71
N SER A 59 8.51 5.35 -3.04
CA SER A 59 7.89 5.23 -1.72
C SER A 59 8.68 4.24 -0.87
N ASP A 60 8.50 4.32 0.44
CA ASP A 60 9.02 3.36 1.41
C ASP A 60 8.30 2.01 1.35
N ILE A 61 6.98 2.00 1.12
CA ILE A 61 6.17 0.77 1.13
C ILE A 61 5.38 0.53 -0.17
N LEU A 62 5.16 1.54 -1.02
CA LEU A 62 4.49 1.35 -2.30
C LEU A 62 5.50 1.04 -3.41
N SER A 63 5.16 0.11 -4.30
CA SER A 63 6.04 -0.32 -5.39
C SER A 63 5.41 -0.12 -6.77
N SER A 64 6.26 0.10 -7.78
CA SER A 64 5.86 0.06 -9.20
C SER A 64 6.07 -1.32 -9.84
N SER A 65 6.35 -2.36 -9.05
CA SER A 65 6.57 -3.73 -9.55
C SER A 65 5.27 -4.40 -10.00
N GLU A 66 5.38 -5.38 -10.91
CA GLU A 66 4.26 -6.24 -11.32
C GLU A 66 3.72 -7.06 -10.15
N ASN A 67 4.60 -7.48 -9.23
CA ASN A 67 4.20 -8.11 -7.98
C ASN A 67 3.87 -7.02 -6.96
N VAL A 68 2.57 -6.83 -6.69
CA VAL A 68 2.08 -5.81 -5.77
C VAL A 68 2.38 -6.23 -4.33
N PRO A 69 3.09 -5.41 -3.53
CA PRO A 69 3.38 -5.75 -2.14
C PRO A 69 2.08 -5.81 -1.33
N ARG A 70 1.97 -6.84 -0.48
CA ARG A 70 0.86 -7.02 0.45
C ARG A 70 1.37 -7.01 1.88
N TYR A 71 0.76 -6.18 2.71
CA TYR A 71 1.09 -6.01 4.12
C TYR A 71 -0.06 -6.46 5.00
N GLN A 72 0.23 -7.27 6.01
CA GLN A 72 -0.75 -7.70 6.99
C GLN A 72 -0.58 -6.88 8.27
N ILE A 73 -1.65 -6.23 8.72
CA ILE A 73 -1.66 -5.38 9.92
C ILE A 73 -2.70 -5.94 10.88
N SER A 74 -2.23 -6.51 11.97
CA SER A 74 -3.08 -6.96 13.08
C SER A 74 -3.36 -5.84 14.06
N ASP A 75 -4.38 -6.02 14.90
CA ASP A 75 -4.74 -5.12 15.99
C ASP A 75 -5.05 -3.68 15.54
N PHE A 76 -5.64 -3.54 14.35
CA PHE A 76 -5.98 -2.24 13.79
C PHE A 76 -7.21 -1.64 14.47
N VAL A 77 -7.09 -0.43 15.00
CA VAL A 77 -8.22 0.31 15.61
C VAL A 77 -8.85 1.21 14.55
N PRO A 78 -10.06 0.92 14.05
CA PRO A 78 -10.68 1.72 13.00
C PRO A 78 -11.33 2.99 13.53
N GLY A 79 -11.42 4.01 12.67
CA GLY A 79 -12.17 5.23 12.96
C GLY A 79 -11.36 6.51 12.74
N ASP A 80 -12.05 7.63 12.87
CA ASP A 80 -11.55 9.01 12.73
C ASP A 80 -11.49 9.77 14.08
N GLY A 81 -11.99 9.16 15.16
CA GLY A 81 -11.97 9.69 16.53
C GLY A 81 -10.67 9.38 17.30
N GLU A 82 -10.51 9.84 18.53
CA GLU A 82 -9.26 9.62 19.28
C GLU A 82 -8.89 8.14 19.46
N GLY A 83 -7.60 7.81 19.34
CA GLY A 83 -7.08 6.45 19.55
C GLY A 83 -7.14 5.49 18.36
N HIS A 84 -7.52 5.95 17.16
CA HIS A 84 -7.50 5.14 15.95
C HIS A 84 -6.08 4.84 15.43
N SER A 85 -5.95 3.75 14.70
CA SER A 85 -4.76 3.39 13.93
C SER A 85 -4.79 4.07 12.56
N SER A 86 -3.63 4.48 12.04
CA SER A 86 -3.47 5.03 10.70
C SER A 86 -2.41 4.28 9.91
N ILE A 87 -2.60 4.15 8.59
CA ILE A 87 -1.56 3.64 7.70
C ILE A 87 -0.73 4.82 7.21
N THR A 88 0.56 4.84 7.54
CA THR A 88 1.47 5.93 7.18
C THR A 88 2.50 5.46 6.17
N PHE A 89 2.76 6.27 5.15
CA PHE A 89 3.81 6.04 4.17
C PHE A 89 4.39 7.34 3.63
N GLU A 90 5.57 7.23 3.04
CA GLU A 90 6.28 8.35 2.43
C GLU A 90 6.26 8.24 0.91
N LEU A 91 6.00 9.36 0.26
CA LEU A 91 6.24 9.57 -1.16
C LEU A 91 7.43 10.49 -1.33
N ARG A 92 8.37 10.12 -2.19
CA ARG A 92 9.65 10.81 -2.35
C ARG A 92 9.85 11.20 -3.80
N ASN A 93 10.45 12.38 -4.00
CA ASN A 93 10.85 12.82 -5.34
C ASN A 93 12.30 12.45 -5.69
N TYR A 94 12.87 11.47 -4.99
CA TYR A 94 14.25 11.02 -5.16
C TYR A 94 14.33 9.50 -5.04
N GLU A 95 15.42 8.93 -5.53
CA GLU A 95 15.76 7.53 -5.35
C GLU A 95 16.90 7.35 -4.34
N ASP A 96 17.87 8.27 -4.37
CA ASP A 96 18.92 8.45 -3.36
C ASP A 96 19.43 9.91 -3.40
N ASP A 97 20.41 10.23 -2.55
CA ASP A 97 20.99 11.58 -2.38
C ASP A 97 21.54 12.20 -3.68
N LEU A 98 21.85 11.39 -4.69
CA LEU A 98 22.39 11.85 -5.98
C LEU A 98 21.35 11.82 -7.10
N ARG A 99 20.25 11.09 -6.91
CA ARG A 99 19.17 10.86 -7.87
C ARG A 99 17.89 11.54 -7.40
N VAL A 100 17.87 12.86 -7.53
CA VAL A 100 16.72 13.72 -7.17
C VAL A 100 15.99 14.23 -8.41
N SER A 101 14.68 14.46 -8.29
CA SER A 101 13.87 15.07 -9.35
C SER A 101 14.26 16.53 -9.54
N GLN A 102 14.37 16.95 -10.80
CA GLN A 102 14.69 18.35 -11.17
C GLN A 102 13.42 19.17 -11.49
N ILE A 103 12.25 18.59 -11.21
CA ILE A 103 10.93 19.18 -11.41
C ILE A 103 10.06 18.87 -10.22
N ASP A 104 9.08 19.75 -9.99
CA ASP A 104 8.01 19.55 -9.03
C ASP A 104 7.26 18.26 -9.38
N VAL A 105 7.05 17.40 -8.37
CA VAL A 105 6.33 16.14 -8.53
C VAL A 105 4.97 16.30 -7.87
N GLY A 106 3.93 16.47 -8.68
CA GLY A 106 2.54 16.37 -8.24
C GLY A 106 2.19 14.92 -7.95
N TYR A 107 1.37 14.67 -6.94
CA TYR A 107 0.86 13.33 -6.64
C TYR A 107 -0.62 13.35 -6.27
N THR A 108 -1.29 12.23 -6.55
CA THR A 108 -2.67 11.95 -6.15
C THR A 108 -2.74 10.56 -5.56
N ILE A 109 -3.44 10.41 -4.44
CA ILE A 109 -3.68 9.15 -3.75
C ILE A 109 -5.13 8.73 -3.96
N THR A 110 -5.30 7.49 -4.40
CA THR A 110 -6.62 6.86 -4.50
C THR A 110 -6.60 5.53 -3.77
N THR A 111 -7.74 5.20 -3.18
CA THR A 111 -8.01 3.91 -2.55
C THR A 111 -9.16 3.23 -3.29
N ASP A 112 -9.20 1.90 -3.24
CA ASP A 112 -10.33 1.12 -3.75
C ASP A 112 -11.63 1.37 -2.97
N ASN A 113 -11.51 1.71 -1.69
CA ASN A 113 -12.61 2.11 -0.84
C ASN A 113 -12.65 3.64 -0.65
N ALA A 114 -13.70 4.29 -1.15
CA ALA A 114 -13.89 5.74 -1.07
C ALA A 114 -14.13 6.27 0.35
N ALA A 115 -14.43 5.41 1.31
CA ALA A 115 -14.56 5.81 2.72
C ALA A 115 -13.19 5.99 3.39
N VAL A 116 -12.12 5.40 2.84
CA VAL A 116 -10.76 5.61 3.36
C VAL A 116 -10.33 7.03 3.06
N ASN A 117 -10.04 7.78 4.11
CA ASN A 117 -9.69 9.18 4.00
C ASN A 117 -8.20 9.39 4.25
N THR A 118 -7.66 10.45 3.66
CA THR A 118 -6.35 10.96 4.06
C THR A 118 -6.53 11.94 5.21
N ALA A 119 -5.73 11.80 6.26
CA ALA A 119 -5.68 12.83 7.29
C ALA A 119 -5.19 14.15 6.66
N ASN A 120 -5.75 15.28 7.11
CA ASN A 120 -5.36 16.63 6.68
C ASN A 120 -5.48 16.89 5.16
N ASN A 121 -6.35 16.17 4.44
CA ASN A 121 -6.54 16.31 2.99
C ASN A 121 -5.28 16.01 2.15
N ASN A 122 -4.39 15.12 2.63
CA ASN A 122 -3.19 14.68 1.88
C ASN A 122 -3.50 13.74 0.68
N ALA A 123 -4.72 13.76 0.14
CA ALA A 123 -5.14 12.99 -1.03
C ALA A 123 -4.47 13.47 -2.32
N GLY A 124 -3.88 14.66 -2.32
CA GLY A 124 -3.02 15.14 -3.38
C GLY A 124 -2.16 16.30 -2.93
N GLY A 125 -1.04 16.49 -3.61
CA GLY A 125 -0.07 17.53 -3.28
C GLY A 125 1.04 17.64 -4.31
N THR A 126 2.01 18.52 -4.04
CA THR A 126 3.17 18.71 -4.90
C THR A 126 4.43 18.72 -4.04
N ILE A 127 5.40 17.89 -4.40
CA ILE A 127 6.74 17.88 -3.81
C ILE A 127 7.61 18.82 -4.65
N THR A 128 7.78 20.06 -4.20
CA THR A 128 8.36 21.18 -4.96
C THR A 128 9.88 21.32 -4.80
N VAL A 129 10.45 20.75 -3.74
CA VAL A 129 11.88 20.90 -3.43
C VAL A 129 12.60 19.59 -3.76
N ALA A 130 13.75 19.66 -4.44
CA ALA A 130 14.50 18.47 -4.85
C ALA A 130 15.04 17.71 -3.62
N GLY A 131 14.84 16.39 -3.58
CA GLY A 131 15.30 15.55 -2.47
C GLY A 131 14.34 15.51 -1.27
N GLU A 132 13.08 15.85 -1.48
CA GLU A 132 12.07 15.96 -0.41
C GLU A 132 11.02 14.87 -0.49
N LYS A 133 10.24 14.81 0.59
CA LYS A 133 9.22 13.79 0.80
C LYS A 133 7.91 14.36 1.30
N ALA A 134 6.83 13.71 0.93
CA ALA A 134 5.50 13.93 1.48
C ALA A 134 5.09 12.72 2.32
N THR A 135 4.63 12.95 3.55
CA THR A 135 4.07 11.91 4.40
C THR A 135 2.56 11.85 4.21
N VAL A 136 2.05 10.68 3.88
CA VAL A 136 0.61 10.42 3.72
C VAL A 136 0.15 9.53 4.87
N ASN A 137 -0.94 9.95 5.52
CA ASN A 137 -1.60 9.20 6.58
C ASN A 137 -3.01 8.84 6.11
N LEU A 138 -3.32 7.55 6.07
CA LEU A 138 -4.64 7.03 5.76
C LEU A 138 -5.38 6.64 7.04
N ILE A 139 -6.62 7.09 7.11
CA ILE A 139 -7.59 6.76 8.16
C ILE A 139 -8.58 5.78 7.56
N VAL A 140 -8.74 4.61 8.19
CA VAL A 140 -9.65 3.55 7.73
C VAL A 140 -10.86 3.49 8.67
N PRO A 141 -12.06 3.89 8.21
CA PRO A 141 -13.27 3.82 9.03
C PRO A 141 -13.71 2.40 9.35
N ALA A 142 -14.51 2.24 10.41
CA ALA A 142 -15.03 0.95 10.84
C ALA A 142 -15.93 0.27 9.78
N GLY A 143 -16.59 1.05 8.93
CA GLY A 143 -17.43 0.53 7.83
C GLY A 143 -16.65 -0.17 6.70
N CYS A 144 -15.32 -0.12 6.72
CA CYS A 144 -14.47 -0.84 5.75
C CYS A 144 -14.22 -2.31 6.12
N PHE A 145 -14.57 -2.72 7.35
CA PHE A 145 -14.33 -4.07 7.85
C PHE A 145 -15.55 -4.97 7.62
N ASP A 146 -15.32 -6.22 7.27
CA ASP A 146 -16.36 -7.25 7.17
C ASP A 146 -16.83 -7.76 8.54
N SER A 147 -17.78 -8.70 8.54
CA SER A 147 -18.30 -9.32 9.77
C SER A 147 -17.25 -10.08 10.57
N ASP A 148 -16.17 -10.52 9.91
CA ASP A 148 -15.06 -11.25 10.51
C ASP A 148 -13.96 -10.30 11.02
N GLY A 149 -14.18 -8.99 10.93
CA GLY A 149 -13.24 -7.97 11.36
C GLY A 149 -12.04 -7.81 10.44
N LYS A 150 -12.16 -8.16 9.16
CA LYS A 150 -11.10 -8.03 8.16
C LYS A 150 -11.41 -6.93 7.15
N ALA A 151 -10.38 -6.24 6.66
CA ALA A 151 -10.49 -5.30 5.55
C ALA A 151 -9.30 -5.45 4.61
N LEU A 152 -9.54 -5.42 3.30
CA LEU A 152 -8.48 -5.34 2.30
C LEU A 152 -8.56 -3.97 1.64
N ILE A 153 -7.50 -3.16 1.79
CA ILE A 153 -7.41 -1.81 1.24
C ILE A 153 -6.29 -1.75 0.22
N ARG A 154 -6.61 -1.40 -1.02
CA ARG A 154 -5.62 -1.15 -2.06
C ARG A 154 -5.36 0.34 -2.22
N VAL A 155 -4.10 0.74 -2.05
CA VAL A 155 -3.66 2.13 -2.19
C VAL A 155 -2.91 2.30 -3.50
N THR A 156 -3.27 3.34 -4.25
CA THR A 156 -2.60 3.72 -5.50
C THR A 156 -2.15 5.17 -5.42
N ALA A 157 -0.84 5.40 -5.55
CA ALA A 157 -0.27 6.72 -5.70
C ALA A 157 0.11 6.95 -7.16
N GLN A 158 -0.40 8.03 -7.75
CA GLN A 158 -0.06 8.44 -9.11
C GLN A 158 0.67 9.78 -9.08
N SER A 159 1.70 9.91 -9.92
CA SER A 159 2.46 11.15 -10.07
C SER A 159 2.13 11.95 -11.34
N SER A 160 2.52 13.23 -11.33
CA SER A 160 2.37 14.23 -12.37
C SER A 160 3.62 15.14 -12.39
N PRO A 161 4.11 15.64 -13.54
CA PRO A 161 3.55 15.51 -14.89
C PRO A 161 3.81 14.16 -15.57
N TYR A 162 4.82 13.41 -15.13
CA TYR A 162 5.07 12.07 -15.64
C TYR A 162 4.27 11.06 -14.84
N LYS A 163 3.47 10.24 -15.53
CA LYS A 163 2.59 9.26 -14.90
C LYS A 163 3.39 8.04 -14.45
N LYS A 164 3.79 8.00 -13.18
CA LYS A 164 4.26 6.79 -12.49
C LYS A 164 3.25 6.36 -11.43
N LEU A 165 2.96 5.07 -11.38
CA LEU A 165 2.05 4.43 -10.44
C LEU A 165 2.84 3.64 -9.40
N LEU A 166 2.51 3.83 -8.12
CA LEU A 166 2.98 3.03 -7.00
C LEU A 166 1.74 2.42 -6.31
N ILE A 167 1.79 1.12 -6.03
CA ILE A 167 0.65 0.35 -5.51
C ILE A 167 1.10 -0.48 -4.32
N ALA A 168 0.22 -0.62 -3.32
CA ALA A 168 0.31 -1.60 -2.24
C ALA A 168 -1.09 -2.07 -1.81
N GLU A 169 -1.16 -3.27 -1.24
CA GLU A 169 -2.35 -3.83 -0.61
C GLU A 169 -2.14 -4.00 0.89
N PHE A 170 -3.13 -3.60 1.69
CA PHE A 170 -3.11 -3.70 3.15
C PHE A 170 -4.27 -4.59 3.59
N GLU A 171 -3.94 -5.75 4.14
CA GLU A 171 -4.88 -6.65 4.79
C GLU A 171 -4.90 -6.32 6.29
N LEU A 172 -5.98 -5.68 6.74
CA LEU A 172 -6.16 -5.19 8.09
C LEU A 172 -7.04 -6.15 8.88
N PHE A 173 -6.61 -6.47 10.08
CA PHE A 173 -7.40 -7.22 11.06
C PHE A 173 -7.74 -6.26 12.19
N LYS A 174 -9.04 -6.06 12.41
CA LYS A 174 -9.55 -5.20 13.47
C LYS A 174 -9.03 -5.70 14.82
N LYS A 175 -8.61 -4.76 15.67
CA LYS A 175 -8.30 -5.06 17.07
C LYS A 175 -9.51 -5.73 17.72
N ILE A 176 -9.29 -6.95 18.20
CA ILE A 176 -10.27 -7.67 19.00
C ILE A 176 -9.99 -7.29 20.45
N ASP A 177 -10.59 -6.20 20.90
CA ASP A 177 -10.53 -5.86 22.32
C ASP A 177 -11.31 -6.91 23.11
N GLY A 178 -10.59 -7.67 23.93
CA GLY A 178 -11.17 -8.33 25.08
C GLY A 178 -11.16 -9.85 25.07
N ILE A 179 -12.17 -10.48 24.46
CA ILE A 179 -12.45 -11.90 24.69
C ILE A 179 -13.20 -12.53 23.51
N THR A 180 -12.73 -13.70 23.08
CA THR A 180 -13.45 -14.56 22.12
C THR A 180 -14.08 -15.74 22.86
N ALA A 181 -15.21 -16.23 22.36
CA ALA A 181 -15.99 -17.25 23.02
C ALA A 181 -16.39 -18.35 22.04
N ALA A 182 -16.42 -19.60 22.50
CA ALA A 182 -16.91 -20.74 21.74
C ALA A 182 -17.79 -21.60 22.65
N VAL A 183 -18.98 -21.96 22.18
CA VAL A 183 -19.91 -22.83 22.90
C VAL A 183 -19.95 -24.18 22.20
N TYR A 184 -19.68 -25.24 22.97
CA TYR A 184 -19.76 -26.62 22.53
C TYR A 184 -20.91 -27.29 23.26
N ASP A 185 -21.97 -27.58 22.52
CA ASP A 185 -23.18 -28.23 23.02
C ASP A 185 -23.63 -29.33 22.05
N ALA A 186 -24.27 -30.36 22.60
CA ALA A 186 -24.81 -31.49 21.86
C ALA A 186 -26.23 -31.80 22.34
N PRO A 187 -27.12 -32.28 21.45
CA PRO A 187 -28.44 -32.76 21.87
C PRO A 187 -28.29 -33.94 22.84
N ASP A 188 -29.26 -34.07 23.74
CA ASP A 188 -29.36 -35.13 24.75
C ASP A 188 -28.22 -35.16 25.80
N ASN A 189 -27.42 -34.10 25.85
CA ASN A 189 -26.47 -33.86 26.94
C ASN A 189 -27.11 -32.92 27.98
N ASN A 190 -26.87 -33.15 29.27
CA ASN A 190 -27.33 -32.25 30.35
C ASN A 190 -26.37 -31.08 30.58
N THR A 191 -25.26 -31.03 29.84
CA THR A 191 -24.19 -30.05 30.00
C THR A 191 -23.77 -29.45 28.67
N LEU A 192 -23.21 -28.26 28.73
CA LEU A 192 -22.49 -27.61 27.63
C LEU A 192 -21.16 -27.04 28.15
N ASN A 193 -20.22 -26.84 27.24
CA ASN A 193 -18.93 -26.22 27.54
C ASN A 193 -18.80 -24.85 26.87
N LEU A 194 -18.43 -23.84 27.64
CA LEU A 194 -18.05 -22.52 27.15
C LEU A 194 -16.54 -22.36 27.27
N THR A 195 -15.88 -22.14 26.14
CA THR A 195 -14.46 -21.82 26.07
C THR A 195 -14.28 -20.34 25.78
N LEU A 196 -13.45 -19.68 26.56
CA LEU A 196 -13.15 -18.25 26.44
C LEU A 196 -11.67 -18.05 26.23
N THR A 197 -11.29 -17.27 25.23
CA THR A 197 -9.89 -16.90 24.97
C THR A 197 -9.75 -15.40 25.05
N THR A 198 -8.94 -14.96 26.01
CA THR A 198 -8.54 -13.56 26.18
C THR A 198 -7.30 -13.27 25.34
N GLN A 199 -7.27 -12.09 24.73
CA GLN A 199 -6.13 -11.63 23.93
C GLN A 199 -5.20 -10.77 24.80
N ASP A 200 -4.68 -9.65 24.29
CA ASP A 200 -3.79 -8.72 25.00
C ASP A 200 -4.35 -8.14 26.31
N MET A 201 -5.66 -8.32 26.58
CA MET A 201 -6.36 -7.76 27.73
C MET A 201 -6.90 -8.84 28.69
N GLY A 202 -6.57 -8.69 29.97
CA GLY A 202 -7.22 -9.37 31.10
C GLY A 202 -8.21 -8.46 31.82
N GLY A 203 -8.95 -8.97 32.79
CA GLY A 203 -9.93 -8.20 33.54
C GLY A 203 -11.05 -9.04 34.15
N THR A 204 -12.11 -8.37 34.58
CA THR A 204 -13.32 -9.05 35.07
C THR A 204 -14.21 -9.38 33.88
N VAL A 205 -14.45 -10.67 33.67
CA VAL A 205 -15.37 -11.16 32.63
C VAL A 205 -16.72 -11.44 33.26
N THR A 206 -17.77 -10.87 32.68
CA THR A 206 -19.17 -11.13 33.01
C THR A 206 -19.78 -12.02 31.93
N ILE A 207 -20.36 -13.14 32.34
CA ILE A 207 -21.07 -14.09 31.48
C ILE A 207 -22.55 -14.04 31.86
N THR A 208 -23.40 -13.75 30.88
CA THR A 208 -24.85 -13.88 31.01
C THR A 208 -25.32 -15.04 30.14
N THR A 209 -26.03 -15.98 30.75
CA THR A 209 -26.54 -17.19 30.11
C THR A 209 -28.06 -17.13 29.93
N PRO A 210 -28.63 -17.92 28.99
CA PRO A 210 -30.07 -18.14 28.94
C PRO A 210 -30.60 -18.68 30.26
N ALA A 211 -31.86 -18.36 30.61
CA ALA A 211 -32.48 -18.78 31.87
C ALA A 211 -32.48 -20.31 32.13
N ALA A 212 -32.44 -21.11 31.05
CA ALA A 212 -32.40 -22.58 31.10
C ALA A 212 -30.98 -23.17 31.19
N VAL A 213 -29.94 -22.32 31.28
CA VAL A 213 -28.53 -22.69 31.35
C VAL A 213 -27.95 -22.19 32.68
N LEU A 214 -27.60 -23.11 33.56
CA LEU A 214 -27.14 -22.83 34.92
C LEU A 214 -25.60 -22.87 35.00
N PRO A 215 -24.95 -21.87 35.62
CA PRO A 215 -23.53 -21.93 35.90
C PRO A 215 -23.20 -23.03 36.91
N ASP A 216 -22.03 -23.66 36.74
CA ASP A 216 -21.51 -24.59 37.74
C ASP A 216 -21.12 -23.84 39.02
N ARG A 217 -21.97 -23.98 40.04
CA ARG A 217 -21.77 -23.34 41.35
C ARG A 217 -20.63 -23.97 42.16
N THR A 218 -20.08 -25.10 41.72
CA THR A 218 -18.93 -25.76 42.36
C THR A 218 -17.59 -25.24 41.82
N ASP A 219 -17.60 -24.54 40.68
CA ASP A 219 -16.41 -23.91 40.13
C ASP A 219 -16.07 -22.63 40.90
N SER A 220 -15.03 -22.69 41.74
CA SER A 220 -14.57 -21.57 42.56
C SER A 220 -14.12 -20.33 41.77
N ARG A 221 -13.88 -20.46 40.45
CA ARG A 221 -13.51 -19.33 39.58
C ARG A 221 -14.73 -18.47 39.25
N LEU A 222 -15.93 -19.07 39.24
CA LEU A 222 -17.18 -18.37 38.99
C LEU A 222 -17.70 -17.76 40.29
N THR A 223 -17.86 -16.45 40.27
CA THR A 223 -18.31 -15.62 41.39
C THR A 223 -19.51 -14.79 40.97
N GLY A 224 -20.13 -14.06 41.92
CA GLY A 224 -21.20 -13.12 41.59
C GLY A 224 -22.43 -13.76 40.94
N ILE A 225 -22.69 -15.05 41.18
CA ILE A 225 -23.77 -15.78 40.53
C ILE A 225 -25.13 -15.22 40.97
N SER A 226 -25.87 -14.61 40.04
CA SER A 226 -27.22 -14.10 40.22
C SER A 226 -28.17 -14.62 39.14
N TYR A 227 -29.47 -14.57 39.42
CA TYR A 227 -30.52 -14.94 38.47
C TYR A 227 -31.53 -13.79 38.34
N ASP A 228 -31.87 -13.48 37.10
CA ASP A 228 -32.93 -12.54 36.72
C ASP A 228 -33.87 -13.24 35.72
N ALA A 229 -35.19 -13.06 35.90
CA ALA A 229 -36.18 -13.79 35.12
C ALA A 229 -36.22 -13.36 33.64
N GLN A 230 -35.72 -12.16 33.33
CA GLN A 230 -35.73 -11.55 32.01
C GLN A 230 -34.41 -11.80 31.27
N THR A 231 -33.28 -11.75 31.98
CA THR A 231 -31.94 -11.87 31.36
C THR A 231 -31.24 -13.21 31.61
N GLY A 232 -31.74 -14.05 32.51
CA GLY A 232 -31.16 -15.36 32.85
C GLY A 232 -30.13 -15.30 33.98
N TYR A 233 -29.15 -16.22 33.99
CA TYR A 233 -28.11 -16.20 35.01
C TYR A 233 -26.96 -15.29 34.59
N THR A 234 -26.38 -14.61 35.57
CA THR A 234 -25.14 -13.85 35.40
C THR A 234 -24.09 -14.38 36.37
N CYS A 235 -22.85 -14.52 35.91
CA CYS A 235 -21.70 -14.85 36.75
C CYS A 235 -20.45 -14.12 36.26
N THR A 236 -19.46 -13.99 37.14
CA THR A 236 -18.22 -13.27 36.87
C THR A 236 -16.99 -14.11 37.19
N PHE A 237 -15.90 -13.91 36.45
CA PHE A 237 -14.58 -14.42 36.83
C PHE A 237 -13.48 -13.44 36.42
N THR A 238 -12.31 -13.56 37.02
CA THR A 238 -11.14 -12.75 36.65
C THR A 238 -10.28 -13.51 35.64
N ALA A 239 -10.07 -12.91 34.48
CA ALA A 239 -9.22 -13.42 33.42
C ALA A 239 -7.88 -12.67 33.37
N ALA A 240 -6.78 -13.40 33.15
CA ALA A 240 -5.51 -12.83 32.75
C ALA A 240 -5.53 -12.52 31.24
N ALA A 241 -4.61 -11.67 30.76
CA ALA A 241 -4.38 -11.52 29.33
C ALA A 241 -3.73 -12.79 28.75
N ASN A 242 -3.97 -13.05 27.47
CA ASN A 242 -3.41 -14.12 26.65
C ASN A 242 -3.65 -15.52 27.24
N ALA A 243 -4.83 -15.71 27.83
CA ALA A 243 -5.21 -16.93 28.54
C ALA A 243 -6.50 -17.54 28.00
N GLN A 244 -6.62 -18.86 28.14
CA GLN A 244 -7.80 -19.62 27.78
C GLN A 244 -8.47 -20.21 29.01
N TYR A 245 -9.80 -20.14 29.05
CA TYR A 245 -10.65 -20.65 30.12
C TYR A 245 -11.71 -21.56 29.54
N SER A 246 -12.10 -22.58 30.30
CA SER A 246 -13.21 -23.47 29.95
C SER A 246 -14.09 -23.69 31.17
N PHE A 247 -15.40 -23.56 30.96
CA PHE A 247 -16.42 -23.66 31.99
C PHE A 247 -17.54 -24.60 31.54
N VAL A 248 -18.00 -25.43 32.46
CA VAL A 248 -19.17 -26.30 32.27
C VAL A 248 -20.42 -25.57 32.75
N PHE A 249 -21.49 -25.65 31.97
CA PHE A 249 -22.82 -25.19 32.37
C PHE A 249 -23.82 -26.34 32.26
N PHE A 250 -24.85 -26.32 33.09
CA PHE A 250 -25.90 -27.34 33.14
C PHE A 250 -27.17 -26.84 32.43
N LYS A 251 -27.82 -27.71 31.67
CA LYS A 251 -29.07 -27.42 30.96
C LYS A 251 -30.26 -27.99 31.71
N THR A 252 -31.36 -27.25 31.77
CA THR A 252 -32.64 -27.78 32.28
C THR A 252 -33.36 -28.69 31.28
N SER A 253 -33.08 -28.53 29.99
CA SER A 253 -33.63 -29.32 28.88
C SER A 253 -32.50 -29.89 28.02
N PRO A 254 -32.23 -31.21 28.09
CA PRO A 254 -31.08 -31.81 27.38
C PRO A 254 -31.20 -31.77 25.86
N SER A 255 -32.42 -31.75 25.33
CA SER A 255 -32.70 -31.71 23.89
C SER A 255 -32.46 -30.33 23.25
N THR A 256 -32.36 -29.27 24.07
CA THR A 256 -32.09 -27.91 23.58
C THR A 256 -30.59 -27.75 23.33
N VAL A 257 -30.23 -27.24 22.16
CA VAL A 257 -28.85 -26.95 21.77
C VAL A 257 -28.61 -25.45 21.76
N TYR A 258 -27.59 -25.02 22.49
CA TYR A 258 -27.17 -23.62 22.57
C TYR A 258 -25.89 -23.38 21.76
N ASN A 259 -25.71 -22.15 21.31
CA ASN A 259 -24.51 -21.68 20.64
C ASN A 259 -24.07 -20.32 21.22
N GLN A 260 -22.95 -19.79 20.74
CA GLN A 260 -22.35 -18.56 21.27
C GLN A 260 -23.31 -17.36 21.28
N THR A 261 -24.21 -17.23 20.29
CA THR A 261 -25.16 -16.10 20.21
C THR A 261 -26.21 -16.10 21.32
N ASN A 262 -26.38 -17.22 22.03
CA ASN A 262 -27.26 -17.31 23.17
C ASN A 262 -26.64 -16.75 24.47
N PHE A 263 -25.34 -16.41 24.45
CA PHE A 263 -24.61 -15.89 25.60
C PHE A 263 -24.25 -14.43 25.36
N THR A 264 -24.23 -13.64 26.43
CA THR A 264 -23.64 -12.29 26.41
C THR A 264 -22.40 -12.32 27.27
N ILE A 265 -21.25 -11.95 26.68
CA ILE A 265 -19.94 -12.03 27.33
C ILE A 265 -19.28 -10.67 27.20
N VAL A 266 -18.93 -10.08 28.34
CA VAL A 266 -18.32 -8.75 28.42
C VAL A 266 -17.10 -8.84 29.31
N ILE A 267 -15.96 -8.34 28.84
CA ILE A 267 -14.77 -8.17 29.67
C ILE A 267 -14.60 -6.69 30.02
N THR A 268 -14.41 -6.43 31.31
CA THR A 268 -14.12 -5.11 31.84
C THR A 268 -12.65 -5.09 32.31
N PRO A 269 -11.82 -4.16 31.82
CA PRO A 269 -10.42 -4.06 32.24
C PRO A 269 -10.32 -3.86 33.77
N PRO A 270 -9.21 -4.27 34.41
CA PRO A 270 -8.96 -3.92 35.80
C PRO A 270 -8.94 -2.40 35.96
N THR A 271 -9.61 -1.88 36.98
CA THR A 271 -9.53 -0.45 37.33
C THR A 271 -8.09 -0.13 37.75
N PRO A 272 -7.47 0.93 37.20
CA PRO A 272 -6.09 1.32 37.54
C PRO A 272 -5.92 1.72 39.01
#